data_AF-A0A0F2RM79-F1
#
_entry.id   AF-A0A0F2RM79-F1
#
_cell.length_a   1.000
_cell.length_b   1.000
_cell.length_c   1.000
_cell.angle_alpha   90.00
_cell.angle_beta   90.00
_cell.angle_gamma   90.00
#
_symmetry.space_group_name_H-M   'P 1'
#
loop_
_entity.id
_entity.type
_entity.pdbx_description
1 polymer ?
#
loop_
_entity_poly.entity_id
_entity_poly.type
_entity_poly.pdbx_seq_one_letter_code
_entity_poly.pdbx_strand_id
1 'polypeptide(L)'
;MHIIDRRLNPKGKSLTNRQRFLRRVKAQVRQAVRESSAQRGVQDLEKGGELSIPREGMREPSFRRSSSTGIRSGVLPGNKDFVEGDTIPRPSGGGGRGNEGSPDGGGEDDFRFVLSRDEFIDLFLEDLELPDMIKQRTAASDQMVPLRAGYSVSGSPANLALTRTMRNSMARRLALKRPKSAEIRSLYEEIEALERTGRDPQRLTALRATLADKLRMSRQIPYIDPLDVRYRRFQQVPKPVAQAVMFCLMDVSGSMSESMKDLAKRFFMLLHVFLKRRYERVEVVFIRHTHIAQEVDEDTFFHDPQTGGTVVSTALDEMLKVVRARFPAGDWNIYCAQASDGDNTTSDNRRAAQLLADTILPLCQYYAYIEVGRSDGGPEPFGLGSRDRESDLWRTYRTIADQGGPMVMRQVRHRREIFPVFRELFRRASEGSPTP
;
A
#
# COMPACT_ATOMS: atom_id res chain seq x y z
N MET A 1 5.70 -4.53 3.65
CA MET A 1 4.78 -5.28 4.53
C MET A 1 5.18 -6.75 4.51
N HIS A 2 5.64 -7.28 5.65
CA HIS A 2 6.03 -8.68 5.81
C HIS A 2 5.07 -9.33 6.81
N ILE A 3 4.06 -10.06 6.31
CA ILE A 3 3.24 -10.90 7.19
C ILE A 3 4.12 -12.07 7.62
N ILE A 4 4.50 -12.09 8.90
CA ILE A 4 5.39 -13.13 9.43
C ILE A 4 4.54 -14.36 9.78
N ASP A 5 4.50 -15.31 8.87
CA ASP A 5 4.00 -16.65 9.17
C ASP A 5 4.98 -17.34 10.15
N ARG A 6 4.52 -17.52 11.40
CA ARG A 6 5.30 -18.06 12.53
C ARG A 6 5.37 -19.58 12.56
N ARG A 7 4.83 -20.29 11.57
CA ARG A 7 4.88 -21.77 11.53
C ARG A 7 6.31 -22.25 11.27
N LEU A 8 6.67 -23.39 11.87
CA LEU A 8 7.90 -24.12 11.55
C LEU A 8 7.88 -24.49 10.07
N ASN A 9 8.79 -23.88 9.31
CA ASN A 9 8.83 -24.01 7.86
C ASN A 9 9.25 -25.46 7.50
N PRO A 10 8.39 -26.27 6.85
CA PRO A 10 8.80 -27.59 6.40
C PRO A 10 9.91 -27.41 5.37
N LYS A 11 11.11 -27.94 5.65
CA LYS A 11 12.27 -27.86 4.77
C LYS A 11 11.89 -28.40 3.38
N GLY A 12 11.87 -27.54 2.36
CA GLY A 12 11.90 -27.99 0.97
C GLY A 12 10.90 -27.43 -0.06
N LYS A 13 10.12 -26.35 0.18
CA LYS A 13 9.24 -25.80 -0.88
C LYS A 13 9.33 -24.29 -1.11
N SER A 14 9.70 -23.94 -2.35
CA SER A 14 9.50 -22.71 -3.14
C SER A 14 9.02 -21.46 -2.39
N LEU A 15 9.93 -20.48 -2.21
CA LEU A 15 9.59 -19.11 -1.78
C LEU A 15 8.47 -18.50 -2.62
N THR A 16 8.41 -18.84 -3.90
CA THR A 16 7.40 -18.36 -4.85
C THR A 16 5.98 -18.82 -4.48
N ASN A 17 5.83 -20.07 -4.00
CA ASN A 17 4.52 -20.58 -3.58
C ASN A 17 4.05 -19.91 -2.29
N ARG A 18 4.97 -19.69 -1.33
CA ARG A 18 4.68 -18.94 -0.11
C ARG A 18 4.24 -17.51 -0.43
N GLN A 19 4.91 -16.84 -1.36
CA GLN A 19 4.54 -15.49 -1.76
C GLN A 19 3.15 -15.44 -2.44
N ARG A 20 2.81 -16.44 -3.26
CA ARG A 20 1.46 -16.57 -3.86
C ARG A 20 0.38 -16.84 -2.81
N PHE A 21 0.67 -17.70 -1.83
CA PHE A 21 -0.21 -17.96 -0.69
C PHE A 21 -0.44 -16.68 0.13
N LEU A 22 0.62 -15.98 0.53
CA LEU A 22 0.52 -14.73 1.29
C LEU A 22 -0.27 -13.65 0.53
N ARG A 23 -0.11 -13.55 -0.81
CA ARG A 23 -0.90 -12.61 -1.63
C ARG A 23 -2.39 -12.95 -1.65
N ARG A 24 -2.75 -14.24 -1.76
CA ARG A 24 -4.15 -14.69 -1.77
C ARG A 24 -4.79 -14.49 -0.38
N VAL A 25 -4.06 -14.89 0.66
CA VAL A 25 -4.48 -14.76 2.05
C VAL A 25 -4.63 -13.29 2.45
N LYS A 26 -3.80 -12.38 1.93
CA LYS A 26 -3.88 -10.94 2.24
C LYS A 26 -5.29 -10.36 2.00
N ALA A 27 -5.96 -10.74 0.92
CA ALA A 27 -7.31 -10.25 0.64
C ALA A 27 -8.34 -10.74 1.67
N GLN A 28 -8.25 -12.02 2.07
CA GLN A 28 -9.11 -12.62 3.08
C GLN A 28 -8.80 -12.09 4.48
N VAL A 29 -7.53 -11.92 4.83
CA VAL A 29 -7.08 -11.26 6.07
C VAL A 29 -7.68 -9.86 6.13
N ARG A 30 -7.59 -9.10 5.03
CA ARG A 30 -8.15 -7.75 4.98
C ARG A 30 -9.66 -7.75 5.21
N GLN A 31 -10.39 -8.66 4.58
CA GLN A 31 -11.83 -8.79 4.78
C GLN A 31 -12.18 -9.18 6.22
N ALA A 32 -11.49 -10.17 6.78
CA ALA A 32 -11.69 -10.60 8.15
C ALA A 32 -11.32 -9.51 9.17
N VAL A 33 -10.25 -8.73 8.94
CA VAL A 33 -9.92 -7.54 9.76
C VAL A 33 -11.05 -6.52 9.71
N ARG A 34 -11.65 -6.26 8.54
CA ARG A 34 -12.78 -5.33 8.40
C ARG A 34 -14.02 -5.81 9.16
N GLU A 35 -14.38 -7.07 9.02
CA GLU A 35 -15.53 -7.68 9.70
C GLU A 35 -15.33 -7.69 11.22
N SER A 36 -14.14 -8.06 11.68
CA SER A 36 -13.79 -8.03 13.10
C SER A 36 -13.80 -6.61 13.68
N SER A 37 -13.40 -5.60 12.91
CA SER A 37 -13.36 -4.20 13.38
C SER A 37 -14.75 -3.58 13.50
N ALA A 38 -15.75 -4.03 12.73
CA ALA A 38 -17.12 -3.55 12.87
C ALA A 38 -17.76 -3.98 14.21
N GLN A 39 -17.25 -5.06 14.81
CA GLN A 39 -17.74 -5.62 16.07
C GLN A 39 -16.95 -5.13 17.29
N ARG A 40 -15.70 -4.67 17.11
CA ARG A 40 -14.82 -4.19 18.19
C ARG A 40 -14.86 -2.66 18.30
N GLY A 41 -14.73 -2.13 19.52
CA GLY A 41 -14.63 -0.69 19.73
C GLY A 41 -13.26 -0.14 19.31
N VAL A 42 -13.20 1.13 18.87
CA VAL A 42 -11.95 1.83 18.48
C VAL A 42 -10.85 1.77 19.55
N GLN A 43 -11.22 1.68 20.83
CA GLN A 43 -10.27 1.54 21.96
C GLN A 43 -9.59 0.16 22.03
N ASP A 44 -10.18 -0.89 21.44
CA ASP A 44 -9.58 -2.23 21.40
C ASP A 44 -8.56 -2.40 20.26
N LEU A 45 -8.37 -1.39 19.41
CA LEU A 45 -7.33 -1.39 18.37
C LEU A 45 -5.91 -1.44 18.96
N GLU A 46 -5.74 -1.11 20.24
CA GLU A 46 -4.45 -1.15 20.93
C GLU A 46 -4.03 -2.55 21.36
N LYS A 47 -4.99 -3.48 21.48
CA LYS A 47 -4.73 -4.87 21.86
C LYS A 47 -4.67 -5.69 20.57
N GLY A 48 -3.47 -6.16 20.21
CA GLY A 48 -3.27 -7.05 19.06
C GLY A 48 -4.31 -8.18 19.03
N GLY A 49 -4.70 -8.61 17.83
CA GLY A 49 -5.86 -9.47 17.64
C GLY A 49 -5.52 -10.84 17.09
N GLU A 50 -6.12 -11.88 17.66
CA GLU A 50 -6.30 -13.15 16.96
C GLU A 50 -7.46 -13.01 15.96
N LEU A 51 -7.22 -13.43 14.72
CA LEU A 51 -8.16 -13.40 13.62
C LEU A 51 -8.31 -14.81 13.06
N SER A 52 -9.53 -15.35 13.09
CA SER A 52 -9.86 -16.60 12.42
C SER A 52 -10.28 -16.30 10.99
N ILE A 53 -9.65 -16.95 10.00
CA ILE A 53 -10.03 -16.82 8.60
C ILE A 53 -10.70 -18.12 8.16
N PRO A 54 -11.96 -18.05 7.69
CA PRO A 54 -12.67 -19.23 7.21
C PRO A 54 -11.95 -19.86 6.03
N ARG A 55 -11.95 -21.18 5.99
CA ARG A 55 -11.19 -21.98 5.00
C ARG A 55 -11.69 -21.86 3.56
N GLU A 56 -12.88 -21.31 3.36
CA GLU A 56 -13.55 -21.15 2.08
C GLU A 56 -12.77 -20.14 1.20
N GLY A 57 -12.02 -20.67 0.22
CA GLY A 57 -11.12 -19.90 -0.65
C GLY A 57 -9.61 -20.18 -0.46
N MET A 58 -9.23 -20.92 0.59
CA MET A 58 -7.84 -21.37 0.83
C MET A 58 -7.54 -22.78 0.28
N ARG A 59 -8.48 -23.42 -0.42
CA ARG A 59 -8.24 -24.72 -1.06
C ARG A 59 -7.21 -24.57 -2.19
N GLU A 60 -6.12 -25.33 -2.09
CA GLU A 60 -5.18 -25.49 -3.18
C GLU A 60 -5.70 -26.57 -4.15
N PRO A 61 -5.82 -26.28 -5.45
CA PRO A 61 -6.16 -27.31 -6.42
C PRO A 61 -5.05 -28.37 -6.44
N SER A 62 -5.36 -29.59 -6.01
CA SER A 62 -4.41 -30.70 -6.05
C SER A 62 -4.58 -31.48 -7.35
N PHE A 63 -3.50 -31.65 -8.09
CA PHE A 63 -3.48 -32.58 -9.21
C PHE A 63 -3.19 -33.98 -8.70
N ARG A 64 -4.09 -34.92 -8.98
CA ARG A 64 -3.87 -36.36 -8.77
C ARG A 64 -3.95 -37.04 -10.13
N ARG A 65 -3.11 -38.05 -10.34
CA ARG A 65 -3.23 -38.89 -11.54
C ARG A 65 -4.57 -39.63 -11.45
N SER A 66 -5.36 -39.59 -12.53
CA SER A 66 -6.60 -40.37 -12.62
C SER A 66 -6.31 -41.84 -12.37
N SER A 67 -7.12 -42.48 -11.53
CA SER A 67 -7.05 -43.93 -11.27
C SER A 67 -7.62 -44.75 -12.42
N SER A 68 -8.49 -44.16 -13.24
CA SER A 68 -9.23 -44.84 -14.31
C SER A 68 -8.72 -44.53 -15.72
N THR A 69 -7.78 -43.60 -15.89
CA THR A 69 -7.36 -43.13 -17.22
C THR A 69 -5.84 -42.94 -17.30
N GLY A 70 -5.26 -43.34 -18.43
CA GLY A 70 -3.83 -43.19 -18.75
C GLY A 70 -3.07 -44.52 -18.82
N ILE A 71 -2.02 -44.57 -19.64
CA ILE A 71 -1.13 -45.74 -19.76
C ILE A 71 -0.24 -45.78 -18.52
N ARG A 72 -0.37 -46.83 -17.71
CA ARG A 72 0.44 -47.06 -16.51
C ARG A 72 1.34 -48.28 -16.75
N SER A 73 2.65 -48.05 -16.90
CA SER A 73 3.64 -49.12 -16.84
C SER A 73 4.23 -49.13 -15.42
N GLY A 74 3.89 -50.13 -14.62
CA GLY A 74 4.54 -50.41 -13.35
C GLY A 74 5.38 -51.68 -13.48
N VAL A 75 6.59 -51.68 -12.92
CA VAL A 75 7.34 -52.92 -12.73
C VAL A 75 6.93 -53.46 -11.37
N LEU A 76 6.19 -54.57 -11.38
CA LEU A 76 5.91 -55.31 -10.16
C LEU A 76 7.19 -56.06 -9.78
N PRO A 77 7.80 -55.81 -8.61
CA PRO A 77 8.87 -56.68 -8.14
C PRO A 77 8.28 -58.08 -8.03
N GLY A 78 8.91 -59.06 -8.69
CA GLY A 78 8.44 -60.44 -8.68
C GLY A 78 8.18 -60.91 -7.25
N ASN A 79 7.09 -61.64 -7.08
CA ASN A 79 6.63 -62.17 -5.80
C ASN A 79 7.74 -63.00 -5.14
N LYS A 80 8.27 -62.52 -4.01
CA LYS A 80 9.27 -63.24 -3.19
C LYS A 80 8.66 -63.89 -1.95
N ASP A 81 7.42 -63.55 -1.63
CA ASP A 81 6.85 -63.75 -0.30
C ASP A 81 5.67 -64.72 -0.27
N PHE A 82 5.06 -65.06 -1.41
CA PHE A 82 3.89 -65.95 -1.47
C PHE A 82 4.09 -67.15 -2.40
N VAL A 83 3.65 -68.34 -1.96
CA VAL A 83 3.66 -69.60 -2.72
C VAL A 83 2.22 -69.96 -3.13
N GLU A 84 2.07 -70.78 -4.17
CA GLU A 84 0.76 -71.25 -4.65
C GLU A 84 0.00 -71.97 -3.52
N GLY A 85 -1.11 -71.36 -3.07
CA GLY A 85 -1.92 -71.82 -1.92
C GLY A 85 -2.10 -70.78 -0.81
N ASP A 86 -1.30 -69.71 -0.79
CA ASP A 86 -1.40 -68.67 0.24
C ASP A 86 -2.63 -67.76 0.08
N THR A 87 -3.39 -67.57 1.15
CA THR A 87 -4.47 -66.58 1.20
C THR A 87 -3.93 -65.17 1.42
N ILE A 88 -4.02 -64.34 0.39
CA ILE A 88 -3.64 -62.92 0.47
C ILE A 88 -4.75 -62.14 1.22
N PRO A 89 -4.44 -61.36 2.27
CA PRO A 89 -5.43 -60.50 2.90
C PRO A 89 -5.94 -59.49 1.87
N ARG A 90 -7.27 -59.45 1.69
CA ARG A 90 -7.93 -58.59 0.70
C ARG A 90 -7.49 -57.14 0.94
N PRO A 91 -6.84 -56.46 -0.04
CA PRO A 91 -6.41 -55.09 0.13
C PRO A 91 -7.64 -54.22 0.44
N SER A 92 -7.58 -53.46 1.53
CA SER A 92 -8.59 -52.48 1.92
C SER A 92 -8.55 -51.29 0.96
N GLY A 93 -9.06 -51.50 -0.25
CA GLY A 93 -9.09 -50.49 -1.28
C GLY A 93 -10.50 -50.27 -1.83
N GLY A 94 -11.04 -49.07 -1.57
CA GLY A 94 -11.82 -48.36 -2.56
C GLY A 94 -13.31 -48.70 -2.66
N GLY A 95 -14.10 -48.11 -1.78
CA GLY A 95 -15.53 -47.90 -1.95
C GLY A 95 -15.95 -46.79 -0.99
N GLY A 96 -16.52 -45.71 -1.51
CA GLY A 96 -16.84 -44.50 -0.76
C GLY A 96 -17.59 -44.82 0.54
N ARG A 97 -17.01 -44.40 1.66
CA ARG A 97 -17.66 -44.39 2.97
C ARG A 97 -17.53 -42.98 3.50
N GLY A 98 -18.67 -42.36 3.79
CA GLY A 98 -18.74 -41.04 4.38
C GLY A 98 -17.88 -40.96 5.62
N ASN A 99 -17.30 -39.78 5.84
CA ASN A 99 -16.71 -39.40 7.11
C ASN A 99 -17.77 -39.55 8.21
N GLU A 100 -17.83 -40.70 8.85
CA GLU A 100 -18.14 -40.75 10.27
C GLU A 100 -16.87 -40.27 10.99
N GLY A 101 -16.97 -39.08 11.55
CA GLY A 101 -15.89 -38.43 12.28
C GLY A 101 -15.49 -39.25 13.50
N SER A 102 -14.21 -39.19 13.84
CA SER A 102 -13.70 -39.63 15.14
C SER A 102 -14.46 -38.93 16.28
N PRO A 103 -14.65 -39.60 17.44
CA PRO A 103 -15.20 -38.98 18.66
C PRO A 103 -14.34 -37.82 19.18
N ASP A 104 -13.04 -37.81 18.85
CA ASP A 104 -12.17 -36.64 18.93
C ASP A 104 -12.14 -35.95 17.56
N GLY A 105 -13.20 -35.18 17.31
CA GLY A 105 -13.40 -34.41 16.09
C GLY A 105 -12.37 -33.30 15.95
N GLY A 106 -11.19 -33.64 15.43
CA GLY A 106 -10.32 -32.70 14.75
C GLY A 106 -10.96 -32.25 13.44
N GLY A 107 -12.03 -31.44 13.57
CA GLY A 107 -12.47 -30.57 12.48
C GLY A 107 -11.24 -29.82 11.99
N GLU A 108 -11.07 -29.79 10.68
CA GLU A 108 -9.90 -29.20 10.05
C GLU A 108 -9.86 -27.69 10.32
N ASP A 109 -9.25 -27.29 11.45
CA ASP A 109 -9.39 -25.97 12.09
C ASP A 109 -9.26 -24.78 11.14
N ASP A 110 -10.12 -23.78 11.35
CA ASP A 110 -9.98 -22.47 10.73
C ASP A 110 -8.59 -21.90 11.00
N PHE A 111 -8.06 -21.17 10.01
CA PHE A 111 -6.73 -20.61 10.15
C PHE A 111 -6.78 -19.41 11.10
N ARG A 112 -6.21 -19.58 12.30
CA ARG A 112 -6.00 -18.49 13.25
C ARG A 112 -4.69 -17.77 12.96
N PHE A 113 -4.76 -16.46 12.74
CA PHE A 113 -3.62 -15.56 12.59
C PHE A 113 -3.55 -14.66 13.80
N VAL A 114 -2.38 -14.59 14.44
CA VAL A 114 -2.11 -13.61 15.49
C VAL A 114 -1.44 -12.41 14.83
N LEU A 115 -2.16 -11.29 14.72
CA LEU A 115 -1.61 -10.05 14.17
C LEU A 115 -1.10 -9.17 15.32
N SER A 116 0.04 -8.52 15.11
CA SER A 116 0.46 -7.44 16.00
C SER A 116 -0.47 -6.23 15.87
N ARG A 117 -0.47 -5.35 16.89
CA ARG A 117 -1.20 -4.08 16.88
C ARG A 117 -0.92 -3.29 15.59
N ASP A 118 0.36 -3.12 15.30
CA ASP A 118 0.86 -2.38 14.14
C ASP A 118 0.40 -2.97 12.82
N GLU A 119 0.49 -4.29 12.66
CA GLU A 119 0.04 -4.98 11.44
C GLU A 119 -1.48 -4.88 11.26
N PHE A 120 -2.24 -4.98 12.35
CA PHE A 120 -3.68 -4.82 12.32
C PHE A 120 -4.07 -3.42 11.86
N ILE A 121 -3.47 -2.38 12.45
CA ILE A 121 -3.71 -0.98 12.08
C ILE A 121 -3.32 -0.73 10.61
N ASP A 122 -2.17 -1.23 10.17
CA ASP A 122 -1.71 -1.05 8.79
C ASP A 122 -2.67 -1.71 7.79
N LEU A 123 -3.19 -2.91 8.11
CA LEU A 123 -4.20 -3.60 7.29
C LEU A 123 -5.55 -2.88 7.29
N PHE A 124 -5.93 -2.34 8.44
CA PHE A 124 -7.18 -1.64 8.64
C PHE A 124 -7.21 -0.30 7.87
N LEU A 125 -6.08 0.39 7.77
CA LEU A 125 -5.95 1.70 7.13
C LEU A 125 -5.45 1.65 5.68
N GLU A 126 -5.11 0.48 5.13
CA GLU A 126 -4.43 0.34 3.82
C GLU A 126 -5.20 1.00 2.65
N ASP A 127 -6.53 0.97 2.70
CA ASP A 127 -7.41 1.47 1.63
C ASP A 127 -7.87 2.92 1.85
N LEU A 128 -7.27 3.62 2.82
CA LEU A 128 -7.61 4.98 3.19
C LEU A 128 -6.51 5.96 2.75
N GLU A 129 -6.91 7.09 2.20
CA GLU A 129 -6.02 8.20 1.85
C GLU A 129 -6.76 9.54 1.95
N LEU A 130 -6.01 10.62 2.17
CA LEU A 130 -6.52 11.97 2.03
C LEU A 130 -6.81 12.27 0.55
N PRO A 131 -8.04 12.71 0.21
CA PRO A 131 -8.40 13.08 -1.17
C PRO A 131 -7.54 14.23 -1.71
N ASP A 132 -7.37 14.31 -3.02
CA ASP A 132 -6.88 15.50 -3.73
C ASP A 132 -5.63 16.18 -3.15
N MET A 133 -4.59 15.37 -2.92
CA MET A 133 -3.27 15.84 -2.46
C MET A 133 -2.46 16.48 -3.61
N ILE A 134 -2.92 17.66 -4.05
CA ILE A 134 -2.46 18.33 -5.28
C ILE A 134 -1.17 19.12 -5.05
N LYS A 135 -1.06 19.85 -3.94
CA LYS A 135 0.05 20.78 -3.70
C LYS A 135 1.29 20.00 -3.28
N GLN A 136 2.33 20.06 -4.10
CA GLN A 136 3.59 19.38 -3.87
C GLN A 136 4.72 20.40 -3.93
N ARG A 137 5.48 20.55 -2.84
CA ARG A 137 6.64 21.45 -2.81
C ARG A 137 7.93 20.64 -2.90
N THR A 138 8.86 21.15 -3.70
CA THR A 138 10.22 20.59 -3.82
C THR A 138 11.14 21.06 -2.69
N ALA A 139 10.83 22.20 -2.07
CA ALA A 139 11.67 22.83 -1.06
C ALA A 139 11.66 22.01 0.23
N ALA A 140 12.84 21.55 0.66
CA ALA A 140 13.09 20.76 1.87
C ALA A 140 12.49 19.34 1.88
N SER A 141 12.65 18.59 0.79
CA SER A 141 12.51 17.12 0.86
C SER A 141 13.80 16.50 1.40
N ASP A 142 13.71 15.79 2.53
CA ASP A 142 14.83 14.98 3.06
C ASP A 142 15.02 13.70 2.23
N GLN A 143 14.01 13.34 1.44
CA GLN A 143 14.01 12.12 0.64
C GLN A 143 14.58 12.39 -0.75
N MET A 144 15.86 12.07 -0.89
CA MET A 144 16.56 12.00 -2.17
C MET A 144 16.29 10.67 -2.86
N VAL A 145 15.79 10.70 -4.09
CA VAL A 145 15.59 9.49 -4.89
C VAL A 145 16.63 9.43 -6.02
N PRO A 146 17.28 8.27 -6.25
CA PRO A 146 18.22 8.12 -7.34
C PRO A 146 17.49 8.08 -8.69
N LEU A 147 17.63 9.15 -9.47
CA LEU A 147 17.18 9.20 -10.86
C LEU A 147 18.34 8.81 -11.80
N ARG A 148 18.03 8.10 -12.88
CA ARG A 148 19.03 7.72 -13.88
C ARG A 148 19.49 8.96 -14.66
N ALA A 149 20.76 9.32 -14.51
CA ALA A 149 21.39 10.51 -15.08
C ALA A 149 22.39 10.17 -16.20
N GLY A 150 22.18 9.05 -16.91
CA GLY A 150 23.01 8.63 -18.03
C GLY A 150 24.18 7.72 -17.65
N TYR A 151 25.35 7.98 -18.22
CA TYR A 151 26.55 7.15 -18.07
C TYR A 151 27.78 7.98 -17.69
N SER A 152 28.67 7.40 -16.89
CA SER A 152 29.98 7.93 -16.51
C SER A 152 31.09 6.99 -16.97
N VAL A 153 32.31 7.49 -17.12
CA VAL A 153 33.51 6.69 -17.43
C VAL A 153 34.03 5.97 -16.17
N SER A 154 33.76 6.51 -14.99
CA SER A 154 34.13 5.94 -13.69
C SER A 154 32.89 5.73 -12.79
N GLY A 155 32.95 4.73 -11.92
CA GLY A 155 31.89 4.41 -10.96
C GLY A 155 32.08 3.07 -10.26
N SER A 156 31.15 2.73 -9.37
CA SER A 156 31.15 1.44 -8.66
C SER A 156 30.93 0.27 -9.65
N PRO A 157 31.64 -0.87 -9.52
CA PRO A 157 31.43 -2.08 -10.33
C PRO A 157 29.98 -2.54 -10.41
N ALA A 158 29.18 -2.35 -9.35
CA ALA A 158 27.76 -2.69 -9.34
C ALA A 158 26.93 -1.93 -10.40
N ASN A 159 27.37 -0.72 -10.76
CA ASN A 159 26.72 0.12 -11.76
C ASN A 159 27.27 -0.07 -13.17
N LEU A 160 28.17 -1.04 -13.41
CA LEU A 160 28.78 -1.25 -14.71
C LEU A 160 27.73 -1.54 -15.80
N ALA A 161 27.71 -0.71 -16.84
CA ALA A 161 26.88 -0.91 -18.00
C ALA A 161 27.58 -1.85 -18.99
N LEU A 162 27.49 -3.16 -18.73
CA LEU A 162 28.11 -4.22 -19.54
C LEU A 162 27.81 -4.07 -21.03
N THR A 163 26.55 -3.90 -21.41
CA THR A 163 26.14 -3.80 -22.82
C THR A 163 26.73 -2.57 -23.53
N ARG A 164 26.78 -1.42 -22.86
CA ARG A 164 27.35 -0.19 -23.42
C ARG A 164 28.89 -0.30 -23.53
N THR A 165 29.53 -0.84 -22.49
CA THR A 165 30.98 -1.07 -22.44
C THR A 165 31.44 -2.01 -23.55
N MET A 166 30.74 -3.14 -23.72
CA MET A 166 31.03 -4.11 -24.77
C MET A 166 30.82 -3.52 -26.16
N ARG A 167 29.78 -2.71 -26.36
CA ARG A 167 29.54 -2.02 -27.64
C ARG A 167 30.67 -1.04 -27.97
N ASN A 168 31.13 -0.24 -27.00
CA ASN A 168 32.26 0.68 -27.19
C ASN A 168 33.56 -0.07 -27.51
N SER A 169 33.87 -1.11 -26.74
CA SER A 169 35.03 -1.99 -27.00
C SER A 169 35.00 -2.60 -28.39
N MET A 170 33.85 -3.08 -28.84
CA MET A 170 33.70 -3.66 -30.18
C MET A 170 33.89 -2.61 -31.27
N ALA A 171 33.28 -1.42 -31.12
CA ALA A 171 33.44 -0.31 -32.06
C ALA A 171 34.91 0.14 -32.17
N ARG A 172 35.62 0.28 -31.05
CA ARG A 172 37.05 0.64 -31.02
C ARG A 172 37.90 -0.43 -31.70
N ARG A 173 37.66 -1.71 -31.43
CA ARG A 173 38.39 -2.81 -32.07
C ARG A 173 38.18 -2.86 -33.58
N LEU A 174 36.97 -2.57 -34.05
CA LEU A 174 36.66 -2.44 -35.48
C LEU A 174 37.41 -1.25 -36.10
N ALA A 175 37.39 -0.08 -35.44
CA ALA A 175 38.09 1.11 -35.90
C ALA A 175 39.62 0.91 -35.98
N LEU A 176 40.21 0.25 -34.98
CA LEU A 176 41.64 -0.07 -34.94
C LEU A 176 42.01 -1.32 -35.76
N LYS A 177 41.08 -1.87 -36.54
CA LYS A 177 41.27 -3.07 -37.38
C LYS A 177 41.93 -4.23 -36.64
N ARG A 178 41.51 -4.48 -35.39
CA ARG A 178 42.04 -5.59 -34.60
C ARG A 178 41.75 -6.91 -35.35
N PRO A 179 42.76 -7.75 -35.60
CA PRO A 179 42.55 -8.99 -36.33
C PRO A 179 41.62 -9.93 -35.57
N LYS A 180 40.75 -10.61 -36.32
CA LYS A 180 39.80 -11.57 -35.73
C LYS A 180 40.54 -12.83 -35.30
N SER A 181 40.06 -13.48 -34.24
CA SER A 181 40.61 -14.77 -33.79
C SER A 181 40.54 -15.86 -34.86
N ALA A 182 39.57 -15.77 -35.78
CA ALA A 182 39.48 -16.66 -36.94
C ALA A 182 40.60 -16.44 -37.95
N GLU A 183 40.95 -15.19 -38.26
CA GLU A 183 42.05 -14.85 -39.19
C GLU A 183 43.41 -15.30 -38.64
N ILE A 184 43.62 -15.17 -37.33
CA ILE A 184 44.85 -15.65 -36.69
C ILE A 184 44.93 -17.19 -36.75
N ARG A 185 43.81 -17.88 -36.49
CA ARG A 185 43.76 -19.35 -36.60
C ARG A 185 44.01 -19.85 -38.02
N SER A 186 43.42 -19.22 -39.03
CA SER A 186 43.65 -19.63 -40.42
C SER A 186 45.11 -19.45 -40.83
N LEU A 187 45.78 -18.39 -40.35
CA LEU A 187 47.22 -18.21 -40.57
C LEU A 187 48.05 -19.31 -39.90
N TYR A 188 47.71 -19.73 -38.68
CA TYR A 188 48.38 -20.86 -38.02
C TYR A 188 48.19 -22.17 -38.81
N GLU A 189 46.96 -22.46 -39.23
CA GLU A 189 46.63 -23.67 -40.02
C GLU A 189 47.36 -23.68 -41.37
N GLU A 190 47.44 -22.55 -42.07
CA GLU A 190 48.16 -22.41 -43.35
C GLU A 190 49.68 -22.58 -43.16
N ILE A 191 50.26 -22.00 -42.10
CA ILE A 191 51.67 -22.19 -41.75
C ILE A 191 51.96 -23.65 -41.43
N GLU A 192 51.12 -24.30 -40.62
CA GLU A 192 51.32 -25.70 -40.22
C GLU A 192 51.21 -26.65 -41.43
N ALA A 193 50.28 -26.39 -42.36
CA ALA A 193 50.15 -27.16 -43.60
C ALA A 193 51.38 -27.01 -44.50
N LEU A 194 51.94 -25.81 -44.63
CA LEU A 194 53.15 -25.56 -45.42
C LEU A 194 54.40 -26.15 -44.77
N GLU A 195 54.50 -26.12 -43.44
CA GLU A 195 55.58 -26.77 -42.68
C GLU A 195 55.58 -28.28 -42.85
N ARG A 196 54.40 -28.93 -42.85
CA ARG A 196 54.28 -30.38 -43.10
C ARG A 196 54.61 -30.78 -44.53
N THR A 197 54.26 -29.94 -45.51
CA THR A 197 54.44 -30.25 -46.94
C THR A 197 55.80 -29.83 -47.49
N GLY A 198 56.51 -28.92 -46.82
CA GLY A 198 57.82 -28.41 -47.23
C GLY A 198 57.81 -27.59 -48.54
N ARG A 199 56.62 -27.17 -49.01
CA ARG A 199 56.46 -26.42 -50.26
C ARG A 199 56.53 -24.91 -50.03
N ASP A 200 57.11 -24.21 -50.99
CA ASP A 200 57.17 -22.73 -51.08
C ASP A 200 57.70 -22.02 -49.81
N PRO A 201 59.02 -22.04 -49.59
CA PRO A 201 59.64 -21.40 -48.43
C PRO A 201 59.42 -19.88 -48.40
N GLN A 202 59.24 -19.23 -49.56
CA GLN A 202 59.01 -17.78 -49.62
C GLN A 202 57.62 -17.44 -49.05
N ARG A 203 56.60 -18.22 -49.40
CA ARG A 203 55.25 -18.07 -48.86
C ARG A 203 55.20 -18.31 -47.35
N LEU A 204 55.91 -19.32 -46.85
CA LEU A 204 56.03 -19.60 -45.43
C LEU A 204 56.63 -18.41 -44.66
N THR A 205 57.70 -17.80 -45.17
CA THR A 205 58.30 -16.61 -44.57
C THR A 205 57.33 -15.42 -44.55
N ALA A 206 56.59 -15.18 -45.65
CA ALA A 206 55.61 -14.10 -45.73
C ALA A 206 54.43 -14.29 -44.76
N LEU A 207 53.93 -15.52 -44.60
CA LEU A 207 52.86 -15.84 -43.66
C LEU A 207 53.31 -15.67 -42.20
N ARG A 208 54.53 -16.10 -41.87
CA ARG A 208 55.12 -15.88 -40.53
C ARG A 208 55.26 -14.40 -40.20
N ALA A 209 55.70 -13.58 -41.16
CA ALA A 209 55.77 -12.13 -40.99
C ALA A 209 54.37 -11.52 -40.77
N THR A 210 53.39 -11.92 -41.57
CA THR A 210 51.99 -11.48 -41.44
C THR A 210 51.40 -11.87 -40.08
N LEU A 211 51.63 -13.09 -39.63
CA LEU A 211 51.18 -13.58 -38.32
C LEU A 211 51.82 -12.76 -37.20
N ALA A 212 53.13 -12.48 -37.28
CA ALA A 212 53.83 -11.66 -36.29
C ALA A 212 53.22 -10.25 -36.16
N ASP A 213 52.89 -9.61 -37.29
CA ASP A 213 52.22 -8.31 -37.30
C ASP A 213 50.81 -8.37 -36.69
N LYS A 214 50.03 -9.39 -37.05
CA LYS A 214 48.67 -9.58 -36.52
C LYS A 214 48.69 -9.86 -35.01
N LEU A 215 49.64 -10.65 -34.53
CA LEU A 215 49.85 -10.90 -33.10
C LEU A 215 50.28 -9.64 -32.36
N ARG A 216 51.18 -8.83 -32.94
CA ARG A 216 51.59 -7.54 -32.39
C ARG A 216 50.39 -6.60 -32.23
N MET A 217 49.57 -6.45 -33.28
CA MET A 217 48.34 -5.64 -33.22
C MET A 217 47.34 -6.18 -32.18
N SER A 218 47.15 -7.50 -32.09
CA SER A 218 46.21 -8.10 -31.14
C SER A 218 46.64 -7.90 -29.67
N ARG A 219 47.95 -7.86 -29.40
CA ARG A 219 48.51 -7.57 -28.07
C ARG A 219 48.40 -6.09 -27.71
N GLN A 220 48.58 -5.19 -28.68
CA GLN A 220 48.49 -3.75 -28.47
C GLN A 220 47.07 -3.23 -28.28
N ILE A 221 46.05 -3.96 -28.77
CA ILE A 221 44.64 -3.55 -28.68
C ILE A 221 43.92 -4.44 -27.66
N PRO A 222 43.75 -4.02 -26.39
CA PRO A 222 43.07 -4.81 -25.37
C PRO A 222 41.62 -5.13 -25.74
N TYR A 223 41.09 -6.22 -25.17
CA TYR A 223 39.70 -6.61 -25.38
C TYR A 223 38.73 -5.62 -24.76
N ILE A 224 38.99 -5.16 -23.53
CA ILE A 224 38.30 -4.05 -22.89
C ILE A 224 39.39 -3.07 -22.47
N ASP A 225 39.27 -1.83 -22.90
CA ASP A 225 40.11 -0.72 -22.47
C ASP A 225 39.37 0.09 -21.38
N PRO A 226 40.06 0.64 -20.37
CA PRO A 226 39.45 1.58 -19.42
C PRO A 226 38.61 2.68 -20.08
N LEU A 227 38.98 3.14 -21.27
CA LEU A 227 38.23 4.13 -22.05
C LEU A 227 36.87 3.62 -22.57
N ASP A 228 36.71 2.31 -22.73
CA ASP A 228 35.47 1.69 -23.19
C ASP A 228 34.43 1.59 -22.06
N VAL A 229 34.90 1.55 -20.81
CA VAL A 229 34.09 1.27 -19.63
C VAL A 229 33.08 2.38 -19.38
N ARG A 230 31.82 2.00 -19.20
CA ARG A 230 30.74 2.92 -18.84
C ARG A 230 29.96 2.40 -17.64
N TYR A 231 29.77 3.27 -16.66
CA TYR A 231 28.96 3.03 -15.47
C TYR A 231 27.65 3.78 -15.58
N ARG A 232 26.54 3.19 -15.13
CA ARG A 232 25.25 3.86 -15.00
C ARG A 232 25.40 4.93 -13.92
N ARG A 233 25.10 6.18 -14.28
CA ARG A 233 25.13 7.30 -13.35
C ARG A 233 23.73 7.50 -12.79
N PHE A 234 23.64 7.61 -11.47
CA PHE A 234 22.44 8.06 -10.79
C PHE A 234 22.72 9.43 -10.18
N GLN A 235 21.75 10.33 -10.27
CA GLN A 235 21.77 11.61 -9.61
C GLN A 235 20.67 11.62 -8.55
N GLN A 236 21.01 12.10 -7.36
CA GLN A 236 20.04 12.30 -6.31
C GLN A 236 19.22 13.54 -6.66
N VAL A 237 17.92 13.35 -6.82
CA VAL A 237 16.96 14.44 -7.06
C VAL A 237 16.02 14.48 -5.86
N PRO A 238 15.74 15.67 -5.29
CA PRO A 238 14.77 15.79 -4.22
C PRO A 238 13.39 15.37 -4.73
N LYS A 239 12.76 14.42 -4.06
CA LYS A 239 11.39 14.01 -4.38
C LYS A 239 10.44 15.06 -3.79
N PRO A 240 9.57 15.72 -4.58
CA PRO A 240 8.60 16.64 -4.01
C PRO A 240 7.70 15.88 -3.02
N VAL A 241 7.51 16.45 -1.83
CA VAL A 241 6.65 15.86 -0.80
C VAL A 241 5.45 16.76 -0.64
N ALA A 242 4.27 16.18 -0.68
CA ALA A 242 3.05 16.89 -0.33
C ALA A 242 3.04 17.15 1.18
N GLN A 243 2.83 18.41 1.56
CA GLN A 243 2.57 18.79 2.94
C GLN A 243 1.08 19.03 3.09
N ALA A 244 0.51 18.60 4.21
CA ALA A 244 -0.90 18.74 4.48
C ALA A 244 -1.15 19.08 5.94
N VAL A 245 -2.21 19.83 6.19
CA VAL A 245 -2.70 20.14 7.53
C VAL A 245 -4.14 19.66 7.64
N MET A 246 -4.45 18.93 8.72
CA MET A 246 -5.80 18.54 9.07
C MET A 246 -6.29 19.37 10.26
N PHE A 247 -7.37 20.11 10.05
CA PHE A 247 -8.10 20.80 11.10
C PHE A 247 -9.20 19.90 11.65
N CYS A 248 -9.15 19.62 12.95
CA CYS A 248 -10.17 18.86 13.67
C CYS A 248 -11.02 19.83 14.50
N LEU A 249 -12.23 20.12 14.03
CA LEU A 249 -13.18 21.01 14.69
C LEU A 249 -14.18 20.17 15.49
N MET A 250 -14.10 20.20 16.83
CA MET A 250 -15.05 19.49 17.68
C MET A 250 -15.94 20.46 18.44
N ASP A 251 -17.23 20.20 18.39
CA ASP A 251 -18.21 20.85 19.23
C ASP A 251 -18.17 20.25 20.65
N VAL A 252 -18.03 21.11 21.65
CA VAL A 252 -18.05 20.72 23.07
C VAL A 252 -19.16 21.45 23.83
N SER A 253 -20.17 21.94 23.11
CA SER A 253 -21.32 22.63 23.67
C SER A 253 -22.16 21.77 24.62
N GLY A 254 -23.13 22.41 25.26
CA GLY A 254 -24.10 21.78 26.15
C GLY A 254 -25.18 20.98 25.43
N SER A 255 -25.38 21.17 24.12
CA SER A 255 -26.38 20.43 23.34
C SER A 255 -25.92 18.98 23.08
N MET A 256 -24.61 18.75 23.01
CA MET A 256 -24.03 17.42 22.85
C MET A 256 -24.09 16.60 24.15
N SER A 257 -24.77 15.45 24.10
CA SER A 257 -24.74 14.47 25.19
C SER A 257 -23.37 13.81 25.36
N GLU A 258 -23.10 13.16 26.49
CA GLU A 258 -21.86 12.40 26.69
C GLU A 258 -21.65 11.30 25.64
N SER A 259 -22.72 10.64 25.20
CA SER A 259 -22.65 9.62 24.15
C SER A 259 -22.26 10.21 22.80
N MET A 260 -22.75 11.41 22.47
CA MET A 260 -22.39 12.13 21.25
C MET A 260 -20.92 12.60 21.31
N LYS A 261 -20.49 13.15 22.45
CA LYS A 261 -19.09 13.54 22.69
C LYS A 261 -18.15 12.33 22.56
N ASP A 262 -18.50 11.17 23.12
CA ASP A 262 -17.73 9.93 22.96
C ASP A 262 -17.65 9.48 21.49
N LEU A 263 -18.72 9.62 20.72
CA LEU A 263 -18.73 9.28 19.29
C LEU A 263 -17.80 10.19 18.48
N ALA A 264 -17.88 11.51 18.70
CA ALA A 264 -17.01 12.50 18.07
C ALA A 264 -15.54 12.27 18.42
N LYS A 265 -15.23 12.04 19.71
CA LYS A 265 -13.88 11.72 20.18
C LYS A 265 -13.33 10.47 19.51
N ARG A 266 -14.13 9.40 19.38
CA ARG A 266 -13.70 8.17 18.69
C ARG A 266 -13.41 8.39 17.22
N PHE A 267 -14.21 9.20 16.54
CA PHE A 267 -13.94 9.57 15.15
C PHE A 267 -12.60 10.31 15.01
N PHE A 268 -12.36 11.34 15.83
CA PHE A 268 -11.11 12.10 15.78
C PHE A 268 -9.88 11.31 16.23
N MET A 269 -10.01 10.40 17.20
CA MET A 269 -8.93 9.48 17.57
C MET A 269 -8.57 8.57 16.38
N LEU A 270 -9.56 8.03 15.68
CA LEU A 270 -9.32 7.22 14.49
C LEU A 270 -8.65 8.05 13.38
N LEU A 271 -9.12 9.29 13.16
CA LEU A 271 -8.51 10.22 12.20
C LEU A 271 -7.05 10.48 12.53
N HIS A 272 -6.75 10.74 13.79
CA HIS A 272 -5.40 11.02 14.26
C HIS A 272 -4.46 9.83 14.09
N VAL A 273 -4.89 8.63 14.47
CA VAL A 273 -4.13 7.39 14.24
C VAL A 273 -3.90 7.17 12.74
N PHE A 274 -4.92 7.39 11.92
CA PHE A 274 -4.82 7.31 10.47
C PHE A 274 -3.75 8.24 9.90
N LEU A 275 -3.78 9.52 10.31
CA LEU A 275 -2.84 10.53 9.82
C LEU A 275 -1.40 10.24 10.27
N LYS A 276 -1.18 10.03 11.57
CA LYS A 276 0.15 9.73 12.14
C LYS A 276 0.76 8.46 11.54
N ARG A 277 -0.04 7.46 11.18
CA ARG A 277 0.45 6.19 10.64
C ARG A 277 0.71 6.26 9.13
N ARG A 278 -0.14 6.96 8.37
CA ARG A 278 -0.09 6.95 6.90
C ARG A 278 0.78 8.05 6.30
N TYR A 279 0.97 9.15 7.03
CA TYR A 279 1.65 10.34 6.54
C TYR A 279 2.71 10.83 7.53
N GLU A 280 3.94 10.99 7.05
CA GLU A 280 5.05 11.51 7.85
C GLU A 280 5.01 13.04 8.00
N ARG A 281 4.43 13.74 7.02
CA ARG A 281 4.41 15.21 6.92
C ARG A 281 2.99 15.78 6.88
N VAL A 282 2.18 15.36 7.84
CA VAL A 282 0.86 15.95 8.11
C VAL A 282 0.88 16.61 9.48
N GLU A 283 0.49 17.88 9.55
CA GLU A 283 0.21 18.55 10.81
C GLU A 283 -1.27 18.41 11.18
N VAL A 284 -1.55 18.21 12.46
CA VAL A 284 -2.92 18.10 12.97
C VAL A 284 -3.16 19.23 13.95
N VAL A 285 -4.18 20.03 13.69
CA VAL A 285 -4.58 21.16 14.55
C VAL A 285 -5.95 20.84 15.14
N PHE A 286 -6.02 20.89 16.47
CA PHE A 286 -7.25 20.64 17.20
C PHE A 286 -7.89 21.96 17.62
N ILE A 287 -9.14 22.18 17.20
CA ILE A 287 -9.93 23.34 17.59
C ILE A 287 -11.21 22.82 18.23
N ARG A 288 -11.44 23.22 19.48
CA ARG A 288 -12.73 23.03 20.12
C ARG A 288 -13.53 24.31 20.06
N HIS A 289 -14.84 24.20 20.02
CA HIS A 289 -15.70 25.37 20.01
C HIS A 289 -16.95 25.19 20.86
N THR A 290 -17.39 26.32 21.41
CA THR A 290 -18.69 26.54 22.03
C THR A 290 -19.23 27.88 21.51
N HIS A 291 -19.43 28.86 22.39
CA HIS A 291 -19.64 30.27 22.08
C HIS A 291 -18.31 30.99 21.79
N ILE A 292 -17.18 30.34 22.11
CA ILE A 292 -15.81 30.75 21.82
C ILE A 292 -15.08 29.52 21.27
N ALA A 293 -14.19 29.72 20.30
CA ALA A 293 -13.31 28.69 19.77
C ALA A 293 -11.86 28.91 20.21
N GLN A 294 -11.14 27.82 20.42
CA GLN A 294 -9.73 27.85 20.83
C GLN A 294 -8.97 26.67 20.21
N GLU A 295 -7.75 26.95 19.73
CA GLU A 295 -6.77 25.91 19.44
C GLU A 295 -6.27 25.27 20.74
N VAL A 296 -6.30 23.94 20.80
CA VAL A 296 -5.89 23.15 21.97
C VAL A 296 -4.92 22.05 21.56
N ASP A 297 -4.25 21.45 22.54
CA ASP A 297 -3.43 20.28 22.32
C ASP A 297 -4.26 18.98 22.25
N GLU A 298 -3.58 17.88 21.91
CA GLU A 298 -4.19 16.55 21.77
C GLU A 298 -4.90 16.12 23.07
N ASP A 299 -4.26 16.30 24.23
CA ASP A 299 -4.78 15.82 25.51
C ASP A 299 -6.04 16.59 25.94
N THR A 300 -5.98 17.92 25.86
CA THR A 300 -7.10 18.81 26.18
C THR A 300 -8.28 18.56 25.24
N PHE A 301 -8.03 18.33 23.95
CA PHE A 301 -9.08 18.03 22.98
C PHE A 301 -9.87 16.77 23.34
N PHE A 302 -9.20 15.70 23.79
CA PHE A 302 -9.89 14.43 24.08
C PHE A 302 -10.42 14.32 25.52
N HIS A 303 -9.85 15.02 26.49
CA HIS A 303 -10.16 14.77 27.91
C HIS A 303 -10.91 15.91 28.62
N ASP A 304 -10.83 17.16 28.16
CA ASP A 304 -11.39 18.31 28.90
C ASP A 304 -12.94 18.41 28.76
N PRO A 305 -13.70 18.37 29.88
CA PRO A 305 -15.13 18.57 29.88
C PRO A 305 -15.51 20.06 29.92
N GLN A 306 -15.53 20.71 28.76
CA GLN A 306 -16.10 22.05 28.62
C GLN A 306 -17.59 21.97 28.23
N THR A 307 -18.37 22.98 28.63
CA THR A 307 -19.78 23.17 28.24
C THR A 307 -20.06 24.66 27.98
N GLY A 308 -20.96 24.94 27.05
CA GLY A 308 -21.33 26.30 26.63
C GLY A 308 -22.37 26.31 25.51
N GLY A 309 -22.74 27.49 25.01
CA GLY A 309 -23.60 27.59 23.81
C GLY A 309 -22.87 27.15 22.53
N THR A 310 -23.59 27.05 21.41
CA THR A 310 -23.04 26.59 20.13
C THR A 310 -23.04 27.73 19.12
N VAL A 311 -21.84 28.20 18.74
CA VAL A 311 -21.61 29.24 17.74
C VAL A 311 -20.53 28.78 16.77
N VAL A 312 -20.94 28.20 15.65
CA VAL A 312 -20.04 27.56 14.67
C VAL A 312 -19.10 28.54 13.98
N SER A 313 -19.53 29.79 13.72
CA SER A 313 -18.66 30.77 13.06
C SER A 313 -17.36 31.02 13.82
N THR A 314 -17.36 30.90 15.15
CA THR A 314 -16.14 31.06 15.96
C THR A 314 -15.08 30.03 15.63
N ALA A 315 -15.47 28.78 15.36
CA ALA A 315 -14.56 27.71 14.96
C ALA A 315 -13.94 27.99 13.59
N LEU A 316 -14.74 28.47 12.64
CA LEU A 316 -14.30 28.81 11.29
C LEU A 316 -13.35 30.02 11.30
N ASP A 317 -13.64 31.03 12.13
CA ASP A 317 -12.76 32.19 12.32
C ASP A 317 -11.40 31.78 12.91
N GLU A 318 -11.40 30.93 13.95
CA GLU A 318 -10.14 30.46 14.57
C GLU A 318 -9.34 29.58 13.60
N MET A 319 -10.00 28.71 12.84
CA MET A 319 -9.37 27.95 11.75
C MET A 319 -8.71 28.90 10.74
N LEU A 320 -9.43 29.93 10.27
CA LEU A 320 -8.92 30.89 9.30
C LEU A 320 -7.71 31.67 9.82
N LYS A 321 -7.75 32.07 11.09
CA LYS A 321 -6.65 32.74 11.78
C LYS A 321 -5.40 31.85 11.81
N VAL A 322 -5.57 30.58 12.17
CA VAL A 322 -4.48 29.60 12.19
C VAL A 322 -3.91 29.36 10.78
N VAL A 323 -4.78 29.17 9.78
CA VAL A 323 -4.37 29.00 8.38
C VAL A 323 -3.52 30.17 7.91
N ARG A 324 -3.98 31.41 8.15
CA ARG A 324 -3.25 32.62 7.73
C ARG A 324 -1.91 32.79 8.45
N ALA A 325 -1.82 32.36 9.71
CA ALA A 325 -0.60 32.49 10.51
C ALA A 325 0.47 31.44 10.18
N ARG A 326 0.07 30.17 9.96
CA ARG A 326 1.00 29.03 9.85
C ARG A 326 0.99 28.31 8.50
N PHE A 327 -0.10 28.34 7.76
CA PHE A 327 -0.32 27.47 6.60
C PHE A 327 -0.73 28.25 5.34
N PRO A 328 0.23 28.86 4.62
CA PRO A 328 -0.04 29.53 3.36
C PRO A 328 -0.69 28.58 2.35
N ALA A 329 -1.87 28.95 1.82
CA ALA A 329 -2.67 28.08 0.96
C ALA A 329 -1.99 27.68 -0.37
N GLY A 330 -0.95 28.40 -0.81
CA GLY A 330 -0.17 28.00 -2.00
C GLY A 330 0.73 26.77 -1.76
N ASP A 331 1.15 26.56 -0.52
CA ASP A 331 2.17 25.55 -0.17
C ASP A 331 1.58 24.31 0.52
N TRP A 332 0.48 24.48 1.26
CA TRP A 332 -0.12 23.42 2.09
C TRP A 332 -1.45 22.93 1.54
N ASN A 333 -1.64 21.61 1.55
CA ASN A 333 -2.96 21.02 1.36
C ASN A 333 -3.76 21.12 2.67
N ILE A 334 -4.87 21.84 2.66
CA ILE A 334 -5.67 22.12 3.85
C ILE A 334 -6.90 21.22 3.85
N TYR A 335 -7.05 20.46 4.91
CA TYR A 335 -8.17 19.55 5.15
C TYR A 335 -8.89 19.97 6.42
N CYS A 336 -10.21 19.79 6.47
CA CYS A 336 -10.99 20.04 7.67
C CYS A 336 -11.96 18.89 7.94
N ALA A 337 -12.06 18.48 9.19
CA ALA A 337 -13.05 17.56 9.70
C ALA A 337 -13.77 18.23 10.87
N GLN A 338 -15.07 18.49 10.71
CA GLN A 338 -15.94 19.06 11.73
C GLN A 338 -16.88 17.98 12.28
N ALA A 339 -17.01 17.88 13.60
CA ALA A 339 -18.03 17.08 14.26
C ALA A 339 -18.88 17.94 15.20
N SER A 340 -20.20 17.86 15.06
CA SER A 340 -21.20 18.57 15.89
C SER A 340 -22.50 17.77 15.94
N ASP A 341 -23.40 18.10 16.86
CA ASP A 341 -24.76 17.53 16.93
C ASP A 341 -25.76 18.19 15.96
N GLY A 342 -25.33 19.23 15.24
CA GLY A 342 -26.16 19.94 14.26
C GLY A 342 -26.90 21.15 14.82
N ASP A 343 -26.75 21.45 16.12
CA ASP A 343 -27.34 22.63 16.74
C ASP A 343 -26.45 23.86 16.52
N ASN A 344 -27.06 25.02 16.26
CA ASN A 344 -26.33 26.28 16.18
C ASN A 344 -27.27 27.44 16.48
N THR A 345 -26.70 28.52 16.99
CA THR A 345 -27.46 29.74 17.24
C THR A 345 -28.02 30.28 15.91
N THR A 346 -29.33 30.55 15.84
CA THR A 346 -30.00 30.97 14.59
C THR A 346 -29.39 32.22 13.96
N SER A 347 -28.92 33.17 14.78
CA SER A 347 -28.24 34.38 14.32
C SER A 347 -26.89 34.12 13.66
N ASP A 348 -26.27 32.97 13.95
CA ASP A 348 -24.94 32.59 13.45
C ASP A 348 -24.99 31.83 12.12
N ASN A 349 -26.08 31.10 11.83
CA ASN A 349 -26.22 30.25 10.65
C ASN A 349 -25.85 30.94 9.33
N ARG A 350 -26.33 32.17 9.12
CA ARG A 350 -26.04 32.94 7.90
C ARG A 350 -24.54 33.27 7.79
N ARG A 351 -23.92 33.66 8.91
CA ARG A 351 -22.51 34.02 8.95
C ARG A 351 -21.61 32.80 8.74
N ALA A 352 -21.91 31.70 9.42
CA ALA A 352 -21.19 30.44 9.26
C ALA A 352 -21.27 29.93 7.81
N ALA A 353 -22.45 29.99 7.19
CA ALA A 353 -22.63 29.62 5.79
C ALA A 353 -21.78 30.45 4.83
N GLN A 354 -21.78 31.78 4.98
CA GLN A 354 -20.97 32.69 4.17
C GLN A 354 -19.48 32.46 4.36
N LEU A 355 -19.01 32.34 5.62
CA LEU A 355 -17.61 32.06 5.91
C LEU A 355 -17.15 30.73 5.30
N LEU A 356 -17.98 29.70 5.43
CA LEU A 356 -17.68 28.38 4.88
C LEU A 356 -17.59 28.43 3.35
N ALA A 357 -18.62 28.97 2.68
CA ALA A 357 -18.71 28.99 1.22
C ALA A 357 -17.67 29.91 0.57
N ASP A 358 -17.55 31.15 1.05
CA ASP A 358 -16.78 32.19 0.37
C ASP A 358 -15.29 32.15 0.73
N THR A 359 -14.95 31.61 1.92
CA THR A 359 -13.59 31.71 2.46
C THR A 359 -12.95 30.35 2.74
N ILE A 360 -13.60 29.45 3.48
CA ILE A 360 -12.97 28.20 3.91
C ILE A 360 -12.90 27.17 2.79
N LEU A 361 -14.01 26.88 2.12
CA LEU A 361 -14.07 25.86 1.06
C LEU A 361 -13.10 26.13 -0.10
N PRO A 362 -12.90 27.38 -0.59
CA PRO A 362 -11.90 27.67 -1.62
C PRO A 362 -10.45 27.42 -1.18
N LEU A 363 -10.16 27.45 0.13
CA LEU A 363 -8.82 27.19 0.66
C LEU A 363 -8.59 25.69 0.87
N CYS A 364 -9.64 24.96 1.25
CA CYS A 364 -9.60 23.54 1.54
C CYS A 364 -9.58 22.67 0.28
N GLN A 365 -8.88 21.53 0.35
CA GLN A 365 -8.96 20.47 -0.66
C GLN A 365 -10.10 19.51 -0.35
N TYR A 366 -10.48 19.40 0.92
CA TYR A 366 -11.57 18.54 1.35
C TYR A 366 -12.09 18.96 2.73
N TYR A 367 -13.41 19.04 2.86
CA TYR A 367 -14.12 19.40 4.08
C TYR A 367 -15.11 18.28 4.45
N ALA A 368 -14.86 17.59 5.56
CA ALA A 368 -15.74 16.55 6.07
C ALA A 368 -16.59 17.11 7.23
N TYR A 369 -17.90 17.12 7.07
CA TYR A 369 -18.83 17.43 8.16
C TYR A 369 -19.51 16.16 8.67
N ILE A 370 -19.46 15.97 9.98
CA ILE A 370 -20.02 14.82 10.66
C ILE A 370 -21.03 15.29 11.68
N GLU A 371 -22.27 14.93 11.44
CA GLU A 371 -23.33 15.15 12.40
C GLU A 371 -23.49 13.93 13.29
N VAL A 372 -23.41 14.17 14.59
CA VAL A 372 -23.54 13.13 15.62
C VAL A 372 -24.97 13.16 16.14
N GLY A 373 -25.76 12.15 15.75
CA GLY A 373 -27.18 12.08 16.07
C GLY A 373 -27.48 11.29 17.36
N ARG A 374 -28.70 11.47 17.89
CA ARG A 374 -29.24 10.61 18.95
C ARG A 374 -29.49 9.20 18.40
N SER A 375 -29.07 8.19 19.16
CA SER A 375 -29.32 6.76 18.93
C SER A 375 -30.79 6.37 19.12
N ASP A 376 -31.53 7.24 19.78
CA ASP A 376 -32.84 7.06 20.36
C ASP A 376 -33.88 7.71 19.45
N GLY A 377 -34.23 6.98 18.40
CA GLY A 377 -35.61 6.96 17.93
C GLY A 377 -36.46 6.27 18.99
N GLY A 378 -36.76 6.95 20.10
CA GLY A 378 -37.78 6.50 21.03
C GLY A 378 -39.12 6.39 20.28
N PRO A 379 -39.97 5.39 20.57
CA PRO A 379 -41.31 5.36 20.01
C PRO A 379 -42.07 6.58 20.54
N GLU A 380 -42.33 7.54 19.65
CA GLU A 380 -43.29 8.61 19.92
C GLU A 380 -44.68 7.99 20.13
N PRO A 381 -45.49 8.46 21.10
CA PRO A 381 -46.77 7.84 21.43
C PRO A 381 -47.86 7.96 20.35
N PHE A 382 -47.60 8.56 19.20
CA PHE A 382 -48.58 8.76 18.14
C PHE A 382 -47.94 8.63 16.76
N GLY A 383 -48.37 7.64 15.99
CA GLY A 383 -47.85 7.26 14.66
C GLY A 383 -48.07 8.28 13.54
N LEU A 384 -47.50 9.48 13.65
CA LEU A 384 -47.18 10.32 12.50
C LEU A 384 -45.69 10.13 12.19
N GLY A 385 -45.41 9.61 10.98
CA GLY A 385 -44.06 9.31 10.53
C GLY A 385 -43.11 10.51 10.65
N SER A 386 -42.24 10.47 11.66
CA SER A 386 -41.06 11.33 11.74
C SER A 386 -40.10 10.96 10.62
N ARG A 387 -40.27 11.60 9.46
CA ARG A 387 -39.13 11.88 8.58
C ARG A 387 -38.08 12.57 9.44
N ASP A 388 -36.84 12.09 9.35
CA ASP A 388 -35.64 12.71 9.94
C ASP A 388 -35.75 14.25 9.91
N ARG A 389 -35.98 14.88 11.07
CA ARG A 389 -35.86 16.33 11.17
C ARG A 389 -34.38 16.64 11.06
N GLU A 390 -33.95 16.97 9.84
CA GLU A 390 -32.61 17.48 9.57
C GLU A 390 -32.35 18.68 10.48
N SER A 391 -31.17 18.72 11.08
CA SER A 391 -30.71 19.83 11.91
C SER A 391 -30.59 21.12 11.08
N ASP A 392 -30.57 22.27 11.77
CA ASP A 392 -30.47 23.56 11.09
C ASP A 392 -29.12 23.72 10.38
N LEU A 393 -28.02 23.22 10.98
CA LEU A 393 -26.71 23.19 10.35
C LEU A 393 -26.69 22.26 9.13
N TRP A 394 -27.29 21.06 9.23
CA TRP A 394 -27.34 20.12 8.11
C TRP A 394 -27.99 20.73 6.88
N ARG A 395 -29.14 21.39 7.04
CA ARG A 395 -29.83 22.05 5.93
C ARG A 395 -28.99 23.17 5.32
N THR A 396 -28.35 23.96 6.17
CA THR A 396 -27.50 25.08 5.75
C THR A 396 -26.31 24.59 4.95
N TYR A 397 -25.59 23.59 5.46
CA TYR A 397 -24.41 23.02 4.81
C TYR A 397 -24.75 22.21 3.57
N ARG A 398 -25.88 21.49 3.53
CA ARG A 398 -26.31 20.79 2.31
C ARG A 398 -26.49 21.75 1.15
N THR A 399 -27.08 22.92 1.41
CA THR A 399 -27.26 23.96 0.38
C THR A 399 -25.92 24.42 -0.22
N ILE A 400 -24.84 24.38 0.56
CA ILE A 400 -23.48 24.72 0.13
C ILE A 400 -22.83 23.53 -0.60
N ALA A 401 -22.99 22.32 -0.07
CA ALA A 401 -22.48 21.09 -0.70
C ALA A 401 -23.08 20.88 -2.10
N ASP A 402 -24.38 21.14 -2.28
CA ASP A 402 -25.08 21.04 -3.57
C ASP A 402 -24.56 22.04 -4.63
N GLN A 403 -23.86 23.11 -4.21
CA GLN A 403 -23.21 24.06 -5.11
C GLN A 403 -21.88 23.53 -5.69
N GLY A 404 -21.45 22.32 -5.31
CA GLY A 404 -20.28 21.64 -5.86
C GLY A 404 -18.96 21.98 -5.17
N GLY A 405 -18.99 22.45 -3.93
CA GLY A 405 -17.79 22.64 -3.11
C GLY A 405 -17.15 21.29 -2.71
N PRO A 406 -15.86 21.25 -2.31
CA PRO A 406 -15.16 20.03 -1.88
C PRO A 406 -15.60 19.60 -0.46
N MET A 407 -16.90 19.38 -0.27
CA MET A 407 -17.54 19.14 1.01
C MET A 407 -18.33 17.84 1.01
N VAL A 408 -18.11 17.00 2.01
CA VAL A 408 -18.85 15.76 2.21
C VAL A 408 -19.48 15.75 3.60
N MET A 409 -20.76 15.41 3.65
CA MET A 409 -21.55 15.38 4.88
C MET A 409 -21.99 13.96 5.21
N ARG A 410 -21.85 13.54 6.47
CA ARG A 410 -22.30 12.22 6.96
C ARG A 410 -22.89 12.31 8.36
N GLN A 411 -23.84 11.42 8.66
CA GLN A 411 -24.40 11.27 9.99
C GLN A 411 -23.83 10.00 10.65
N VAL A 412 -23.60 10.05 11.96
CA VAL A 412 -23.23 8.88 12.76
C VAL A 412 -24.13 8.83 14.00
N ARG A 413 -24.85 7.73 14.18
CA ARG A 413 -25.75 7.54 15.35
C ARG A 413 -25.22 6.46 16.30
N HIS A 414 -24.44 5.52 15.78
CA HIS A 414 -23.91 4.41 16.57
C HIS A 414 -22.41 4.23 16.41
N ARG A 415 -21.77 3.71 17.48
CA ARG A 415 -20.33 3.41 17.48
C ARG A 415 -19.88 2.52 16.32
N ARG A 416 -20.72 1.56 15.91
CA ARG A 416 -20.47 0.64 14.77
C ARG A 416 -20.40 1.34 13.41
N GLU A 417 -20.98 2.54 13.29
CA GLU A 417 -21.04 3.30 12.04
C GLU A 417 -19.81 4.19 11.84
N ILE A 418 -19.01 4.44 12.89
CA ILE A 418 -17.82 5.30 12.80
C ILE A 418 -16.89 4.83 11.68
N PHE A 419 -16.53 3.54 11.66
CA PHE A 419 -15.59 3.05 10.65
C PHE A 419 -16.15 3.03 9.22
N PRO A 420 -17.37 2.52 8.96
CA PRO A 420 -18.01 2.65 7.65
C PRO A 420 -18.01 4.10 7.13
N VAL A 421 -18.43 5.06 7.97
CA VAL A 421 -18.46 6.48 7.62
C VAL A 421 -17.05 7.03 7.40
N PHE A 422 -16.10 6.72 8.28
CA PHE A 422 -14.70 7.11 8.12
C PHE A 422 -14.13 6.63 6.78
N ARG A 423 -14.43 5.39 6.41
CA ARG A 423 -13.99 4.81 5.14
C ARG A 423 -14.65 5.49 3.95
N GLU A 424 -15.92 5.85 4.01
CA GLU A 424 -16.55 6.62 2.94
C GLU A 424 -15.91 7.99 2.76
N LEU A 425 -15.56 8.65 3.86
CA LEU A 425 -14.95 9.98 3.84
C LEU A 425 -13.50 9.98 3.31
N PHE A 426 -12.73 8.93 3.58
CA PHE A 426 -11.30 8.88 3.24
C PHE A 426 -10.95 7.70 2.34
N ARG A 427 -11.90 7.21 1.54
CA ARG A 427 -11.65 6.10 0.63
C ARG A 427 -10.64 6.52 -0.43
N ARG A 428 -9.64 5.67 -0.66
CA ARG A 428 -8.76 5.78 -1.81
C ARG A 428 -9.56 5.85 -3.11
N ALA A 429 -9.36 6.92 -3.88
CA ALA A 429 -9.96 7.05 -5.20
C ALA A 429 -9.35 5.96 -6.09
N SER A 430 -10.16 4.98 -6.49
CA SER A 430 -9.73 4.04 -7.53
C SER A 430 -9.62 4.81 -8.83
N GLU A 431 -8.48 4.68 -9.55
CA GLU A 431 -8.28 5.22 -10.89
C GLU A 431 -9.55 4.97 -11.75
N GLY A 432 -10.39 6.00 -11.94
CA GLY A 432 -11.59 5.95 -12.79
C GLY A 432 -12.97 6.16 -12.15
N SER A 433 -13.10 6.40 -10.84
CA SER A 433 -14.40 6.82 -10.25
C SER A 433 -14.42 8.33 -9.99
N PRO A 434 -15.44 9.10 -10.45
CA PRO A 434 -15.58 10.49 -10.05
C PRO A 434 -15.74 10.56 -8.53
N THR A 435 -15.06 11.52 -7.91
CA THR A 435 -15.25 11.91 -6.51
C THR A 435 -16.75 12.16 -6.28
N PRO A 436 -17.32 11.65 -5.17
CA PRO A 436 -18.74 11.82 -4.88
C PRO A 436 -19.13 13.28 -4.65
#